data_AF-A0A9X3XDP1-F1
#
_entry.id   AF-A0A9X3XDP1-F1
#
_cell.length_a   1.000
_cell.length_b   1.000
_cell.length_c   1.000
_cell.angle_alpha   90.00
_cell.angle_beta   90.00
_cell.angle_gamma   90.00
#
_symmetry.space_group_name_H-M   'P 1'
#
loop_
_entity.id
_entity.type
_entity.pdbx_description
1 polymer ?
#
loop_
_entity_poly.entity_id
_entity_poly.type
_entity_poly.pdbx_seq_one_letter_code
_entity_poly.pdbx_strand_id
1 'polypeptide(L)'
;MANTNDDACYSDGGTEYCVSDPGPGWLQCIVREGVDVPCPDNYLYARYEMFPEDGLVDSRGCAKCECGQPSGGECTASIRLYDDAACSSQSEQSGLQSPYDQCVNILPVGHAIAGKAITDLAYVPGSCEASGGMPTGSAVRDVTRAVTFCCLHPFYLIK
;
A
#
# COMPACT_ATOMS: atom_id res chain seq x y z
N MET A 1 48.79 9.97 37.13
CA MET A 1 49.67 10.17 35.95
C MET A 1 49.02 11.22 35.09
N ALA A 2 49.75 12.26 34.76
CA ALA A 2 49.26 13.44 34.05
C ALA A 2 48.94 13.08 32.59
N ASN A 3 47.71 13.33 32.13
CA ASN A 3 47.37 13.38 30.71
C ASN A 3 47.98 14.67 30.15
N THR A 4 49.21 14.58 29.67
CA THR A 4 49.86 15.66 28.92
C THR A 4 49.53 15.50 27.44
N ASN A 5 48.59 16.31 26.96
CA ASN A 5 48.53 16.87 25.60
C ASN A 5 48.87 15.94 24.40
N ASP A 6 48.06 14.91 24.14
CA ASP A 6 48.07 14.20 22.85
C ASP A 6 46.68 14.21 22.19
N ASP A 7 46.03 15.38 22.18
CA ASP A 7 44.87 15.61 21.32
C ASP A 7 45.35 15.63 19.86
N ALA A 8 45.31 14.48 19.20
CA ALA A 8 45.80 14.31 17.83
C ALA A 8 44.95 15.13 16.83
N CYS A 9 45.40 16.35 16.55
CA CYS A 9 44.80 17.23 15.56
C CYS A 9 45.29 16.83 14.16
N TYR A 10 44.40 16.38 13.29
CA TYR A 10 44.66 16.26 11.84
C TYR A 10 44.10 17.49 11.13
N SER A 11 44.92 18.14 10.30
CA SER A 11 44.57 19.36 9.57
C SER A 11 44.35 19.05 8.08
N ASP A 12 43.14 19.27 7.58
CA ASP A 12 42.87 19.32 6.13
C ASP A 12 42.31 20.70 5.76
N GLY A 13 42.96 21.38 4.82
CA GLY A 13 42.52 22.70 4.34
C GLY A 13 42.38 23.81 5.40
N GLY A 14 42.98 23.66 6.59
CA GLY A 14 42.92 24.65 7.67
C GLY A 14 41.78 24.48 8.68
N THR A 15 41.05 23.36 8.65
CA THR A 15 40.08 23.01 9.68
C THR A 15 40.68 21.97 10.63
N GLU A 16 40.69 22.25 11.94
CA GLU A 16 41.14 21.32 12.97
C GLU A 16 39.94 20.69 13.69
N TYR A 17 40.03 19.39 13.91
CA TYR A 17 39.04 18.64 14.68
C TYR A 17 39.71 18.04 15.92
N CYS A 18 39.36 18.53 17.10
CA CYS A 18 39.85 18.00 18.36
C CYS A 18 38.88 16.93 18.88
N VAL A 19 39.40 15.73 19.16
CA VAL A 19 38.65 14.67 19.85
C VAL A 19 39.50 14.21 21.02
N SER A 20 38.91 14.18 22.21
CA SER A 20 39.59 13.70 23.42
C SER A 20 40.03 12.25 23.26
N ASP A 21 41.23 11.91 23.71
CA ASP A 21 41.70 10.52 23.77
C ASP A 21 40.76 9.69 24.66
N PRO A 22 40.02 8.71 24.11
CA PRO A 22 39.08 7.90 24.88
C PRO A 22 39.79 6.88 25.79
N GLY A 23 41.11 6.72 25.68
CA GLY A 23 41.90 5.75 26.41
C GLY A 23 41.92 4.36 25.77
N PRO A 24 42.72 3.43 26.32
CA PRO A 24 42.93 2.11 25.72
C PRO A 24 41.64 1.28 25.68
N GLY A 25 41.42 0.59 24.56
CA GLY A 25 40.28 -0.32 24.36
C GLY A 25 39.09 0.30 23.61
N TRP A 26 39.11 1.61 23.34
CA TRP A 26 38.10 2.25 22.49
C TRP A 26 38.46 2.19 21.01
N LEU A 27 37.44 1.99 20.17
CA LEU A 27 37.58 2.04 18.72
C LEU A 27 37.44 3.48 18.24
N GLN A 28 38.48 3.99 17.57
CA GLN A 28 38.39 5.21 16.80
C GLN A 28 37.85 4.86 15.41
N CYS A 29 36.67 5.38 15.06
CA CYS A 29 36.01 5.09 13.79
C CYS A 29 35.68 6.37 13.02
N ILE A 30 35.78 6.29 11.70
CA ILE A 30 35.30 7.33 10.78
C ILE A 30 34.02 6.86 10.09
N VAL A 31 33.16 7.81 9.77
CA VAL A 31 31.90 7.58 9.06
C VAL A 31 32.07 7.88 7.58
N ARG A 32 31.53 7.00 6.74
CA ARG A 32 31.53 7.10 5.29
C ARG A 32 30.10 6.90 4.78
N GLU A 33 29.67 7.70 3.82
CA GLU A 33 28.38 7.49 3.16
C GLU A 33 28.48 6.32 2.17
N GLY A 34 27.46 5.45 2.15
CA GLY A 34 27.37 4.27 1.30
C GLY A 34 28.00 3.00 1.89
N VAL A 35 27.48 1.85 1.48
CA VAL A 35 28.06 0.52 1.81
C VAL A 35 29.21 0.12 0.88
N ASP A 36 29.28 0.59 -0.36
CA ASP A 36 30.31 0.07 -1.29
C ASP A 36 31.65 0.83 -1.22
N VAL A 37 31.77 1.78 -0.30
CA VAL A 37 32.99 2.58 -0.14
C VAL A 37 34.01 1.79 0.71
N PRO A 38 35.20 1.46 0.17
CA PRO A 38 36.24 0.75 0.93
C PRO A 38 36.73 1.61 2.08
N CYS A 39 37.15 1.00 3.19
CA CYS A 39 37.73 1.75 4.30
C CYS A 39 39.16 2.24 3.94
N PRO A 40 39.59 3.42 4.41
CA PRO A 40 40.99 3.86 4.28
C PRO A 40 41.96 2.88 4.94
N ASP A 41 43.21 2.87 4.46
CA ASP A 41 44.21 1.85 4.79
C ASP A 41 44.45 1.62 6.29
N ASN A 42 44.39 2.67 7.11
CA ASN A 42 44.57 2.54 8.56
C ASN A 42 43.30 2.10 9.30
N TYR A 43 42.10 2.25 8.71
CA TYR A 43 40.81 1.89 9.33
C TYR A 43 40.28 0.51 8.89
N LEU A 44 41.16 -0.49 8.75
CA LEU A 44 40.82 -1.85 8.30
C LEU A 44 40.55 -2.85 9.44
N TYR A 45 40.57 -2.39 10.70
CA TYR A 45 40.44 -3.31 11.84
C TYR A 45 39.01 -3.84 12.01
N ALA A 46 38.01 -2.94 11.97
CA ALA A 46 36.61 -3.32 12.04
C ALA A 46 35.76 -2.43 11.12
N ARG A 47 34.69 -3.01 10.59
CA ARG A 47 33.76 -2.36 9.68
C ARG A 47 32.33 -2.65 10.10
N TYR A 48 31.53 -1.59 10.24
CA TYR A 48 30.10 -1.71 10.59
C TYR A 48 29.24 -0.94 9.59
N GLU A 49 28.22 -1.58 9.06
CA GLU A 49 27.25 -0.96 8.17
C GLU A 49 25.96 -0.69 8.93
N MET A 50 25.51 0.56 8.89
CA MET A 50 24.30 1.01 9.53
C MET A 50 23.38 1.64 8.50
N PHE A 51 22.08 1.42 8.68
CA PHE A 51 21.04 2.03 7.87
C PHE A 51 20.25 2.95 8.79
N PRO A 52 20.01 4.21 8.41
CA PRO A 52 19.20 5.12 9.21
C PRO A 52 17.74 4.63 9.25
N GLU A 53 16.94 5.17 10.17
CA GLU A 53 15.53 4.78 10.31
C GLU A 53 14.72 5.01 9.04
N ASP A 54 15.08 6.03 8.25
CA ASP A 54 14.51 6.34 6.94
C ASP A 54 15.28 5.68 5.77
N GLY A 55 16.18 4.75 6.07
CA GLY A 55 16.97 3.95 5.12
C GLY A 55 16.28 2.66 4.71
N LEU A 56 14.95 2.62 4.69
CA LEU A 56 14.16 1.51 4.20
C LEU A 56 13.29 1.95 3.03
N VAL A 57 13.38 1.22 1.93
CA VAL A 57 12.39 1.28 0.85
C VAL A 57 11.32 0.24 1.16
N ASP A 58 10.15 0.73 1.56
CA ASP A 58 9.00 -0.09 1.87
C ASP A 58 7.99 -0.05 0.73
N SER A 59 7.89 -1.17 0.01
CA SER A 59 6.90 -1.36 -1.05
C SER A 59 5.74 -2.26 -0.62
N ARG A 60 5.65 -2.59 0.67
CA ARG A 60 4.62 -3.47 1.18
C ARG A 60 3.25 -2.83 0.99
N GLY A 61 2.33 -3.61 0.47
CA GLY A 61 0.95 -3.22 0.28
C GLY A 61 0.04 -4.42 0.24
N CYS A 62 -1.20 -4.17 -0.12
CA CYS A 62 -2.17 -5.21 -0.40
C CYS A 62 -2.50 -5.18 -1.88
N ALA A 63 -2.65 -6.36 -2.48
CA ALA A 63 -3.33 -6.48 -3.76
C ALA A 63 -4.73 -5.85 -3.66
N LYS A 64 -5.22 -5.29 -4.77
CA LYS A 64 -6.56 -4.71 -4.82
C LYS A 64 -7.60 -5.74 -4.40
N CYS A 65 -8.58 -5.29 -3.61
CA CYS A 65 -9.76 -6.10 -3.34
C CYS A 65 -10.63 -6.13 -4.60
N GLU A 66 -11.09 -7.32 -4.96
CA GLU A 66 -11.96 -7.54 -6.09
C GLU A 66 -13.23 -8.26 -5.65
N CYS A 67 -14.27 -8.09 -6.45
CA CYS A 67 -15.58 -8.69 -6.27
C CYS A 67 -15.79 -9.59 -7.49
N GLY A 68 -15.98 -10.89 -7.25
CA GLY A 68 -16.23 -11.87 -8.29
C GLY A 68 -17.57 -11.63 -9.00
N GLN A 69 -17.98 -12.59 -9.83
CA GLN A 69 -19.27 -12.52 -10.50
C GLN A 69 -20.41 -12.41 -9.46
N PRO A 70 -21.27 -11.38 -9.52
CA PRO A 70 -22.35 -11.21 -8.56
C PRO A 70 -23.39 -12.33 -8.72
N SER A 71 -23.94 -12.77 -7.59
CA SER A 71 -24.96 -13.81 -7.50
C SER A 71 -26.07 -13.43 -6.52
N GLY A 72 -27.27 -13.98 -6.71
CA GLY A 72 -28.42 -13.74 -5.85
C GLY A 72 -29.02 -12.33 -5.94
N GLY A 73 -28.62 -11.53 -6.93
CA GLY A 73 -29.25 -10.24 -7.21
C GLY A 73 -30.52 -10.44 -8.04
N GLU A 74 -31.61 -9.83 -7.61
CA GLU A 74 -32.92 -9.96 -8.26
C GLU A 74 -33.61 -8.60 -8.39
N CYS A 75 -34.54 -8.50 -9.33
CA CYS A 75 -35.37 -7.33 -9.54
C CYS A 75 -36.82 -7.78 -9.58
N THR A 76 -37.67 -7.13 -8.79
CA THR A 76 -39.13 -7.33 -8.81
C THR A 76 -39.81 -6.04 -9.23
N ALA A 77 -40.89 -6.16 -9.99
CA ALA A 77 -41.71 -5.02 -10.38
C ALA A 77 -43.14 -5.47 -10.66
N SER A 78 -44.04 -4.52 -10.88
CA SER A 78 -45.38 -4.77 -11.41
C SER A 78 -45.57 -4.01 -12.71
N ILE A 79 -45.96 -4.69 -13.78
CA ILE A 79 -46.44 -4.05 -15.00
C ILE A 79 -47.94 -3.78 -14.88
N ARG A 80 -48.36 -2.57 -15.21
CA ARG A 80 -49.76 -2.16 -15.27
C ARG A 80 -50.09 -1.69 -16.66
N LEU A 81 -51.25 -2.12 -17.17
CA LEU A 81 -51.79 -1.69 -18.46
C LEU A 81 -52.98 -0.78 -18.22
N TYR A 82 -53.14 0.19 -19.11
CA TYR A 82 -54.17 1.22 -19.00
C TYR A 82 -54.92 1.39 -20.32
N ASP A 83 -56.21 1.69 -20.18
CA ASP A 83 -57.13 1.92 -21.31
C ASP A 83 -57.06 3.37 -21.82
N ASP A 84 -56.39 4.25 -21.08
CA ASP A 84 -56.16 5.65 -21.43
C ASP A 84 -54.67 6.02 -21.48
N ALA A 85 -54.36 7.06 -22.25
CA ALA A 85 -52.99 7.57 -22.41
C ALA A 85 -52.46 8.32 -21.17
N ALA A 86 -53.32 8.65 -20.20
CA ALA A 86 -52.93 9.33 -18.96
C ALA A 86 -52.63 8.34 -17.82
N CYS A 87 -52.70 7.03 -18.06
CA CYS A 87 -52.47 5.97 -17.08
C CYS A 87 -53.39 6.10 -15.83
N SER A 88 -54.66 6.39 -16.04
CA SER A 88 -55.64 6.62 -14.95
C SER A 88 -56.66 5.49 -14.79
N SER A 89 -56.98 4.77 -15.85
CA SER A 89 -57.90 3.63 -15.91
C SER A 89 -57.11 2.35 -16.14
N GLN A 90 -56.72 1.70 -15.03
CA GLN A 90 -55.97 0.44 -15.07
C GLN A 90 -56.90 -0.71 -15.49
N SER A 91 -56.51 -1.46 -16.51
CA SER A 91 -57.20 -2.66 -16.96
C SER A 91 -56.56 -3.96 -16.45
N GLU A 92 -55.22 -4.01 -16.36
CA GLU A 92 -54.48 -5.21 -15.98
C GLU A 92 -53.26 -4.89 -15.10
N GLN A 93 -52.87 -5.84 -14.24
CA GLN A 93 -51.62 -5.81 -13.48
C GLN A 93 -51.01 -7.19 -13.32
N SER A 94 -49.70 -7.28 -13.60
CA SER A 94 -48.92 -8.50 -13.47
C SER A 94 -47.60 -8.23 -12.77
N GLY A 95 -47.15 -9.17 -11.94
CA GLY A 95 -45.81 -9.14 -11.36
C GLY A 95 -44.74 -9.51 -12.40
N LEU A 96 -43.56 -8.93 -12.25
CA LEU A 96 -42.35 -9.21 -13.01
C LEU A 96 -41.23 -9.55 -12.02
N GLN A 97 -40.45 -10.58 -12.32
CA GLN A 97 -39.28 -10.96 -11.53
C GLN A 97 -38.14 -11.43 -12.42
N SER A 98 -36.97 -10.81 -12.30
CA SER A 98 -35.73 -11.31 -12.90
C SER A 98 -35.25 -12.56 -12.15
N PRO A 99 -34.74 -13.61 -12.83
CA PRO A 99 -34.40 -13.68 -14.26
C PRO A 99 -35.50 -14.31 -15.14
N TYR A 100 -36.71 -14.45 -14.63
CA TYR A 100 -37.78 -15.18 -15.32
C TYR A 100 -38.44 -14.33 -16.40
N ASP A 101 -38.76 -14.97 -17.51
CA ASP A 101 -39.62 -14.42 -18.54
C ASP A 101 -41.06 -14.88 -18.33
N GLN A 102 -42.01 -13.99 -18.60
CA GLN A 102 -43.43 -14.31 -18.52
C GLN A 102 -44.20 -13.66 -19.66
N CYS A 103 -44.92 -14.47 -20.41
CA CYS A 103 -45.87 -14.04 -21.43
C CYS A 103 -47.28 -14.27 -20.90
N VAL A 104 -48.08 -13.20 -20.82
CA VAL A 104 -49.49 -13.27 -20.40
C VAL A 104 -50.39 -12.88 -21.57
N ASN A 105 -51.48 -13.63 -21.76
CA ASN A 105 -52.50 -13.29 -22.74
C ASN A 105 -53.39 -12.19 -22.16
N ILE A 106 -53.61 -11.13 -22.92
CA ILE A 106 -54.56 -10.06 -22.56
C ILE A 106 -55.91 -10.41 -23.16
N LEU A 107 -56.95 -10.45 -22.32
CA LEU A 107 -58.31 -10.82 -22.71
C LEU A 107 -59.28 -9.66 -22.43
N PRO A 108 -60.34 -9.49 -23.26
CA PRO A 108 -60.66 -10.27 -24.47
C PRO A 108 -59.71 -9.99 -25.64
N VAL A 109 -59.72 -10.84 -26.66
CA VAL A 109 -58.89 -10.65 -27.86
C VAL A 109 -59.24 -9.31 -28.52
N GLY A 110 -58.21 -8.52 -28.86
CA GLY A 110 -58.39 -7.18 -29.42
C GLY A 110 -58.56 -6.07 -28.38
N HIS A 111 -58.34 -6.37 -27.08
CA HIS A 111 -58.32 -5.35 -26.03
C HIS A 111 -57.27 -4.27 -26.34
N ALA A 112 -57.72 -3.01 -26.39
CA ALA A 112 -56.88 -1.87 -26.75
C ALA A 112 -56.08 -1.40 -25.53
N ILE A 113 -54.75 -1.36 -25.66
CA ILE A 113 -53.85 -0.86 -24.61
C ILE A 113 -53.41 0.54 -25.02
N ALA A 114 -53.83 1.56 -24.28
CA ALA A 114 -53.44 2.94 -24.54
C ALA A 114 -52.19 3.35 -23.74
N GLY A 115 -51.93 2.70 -22.59
CA GLY A 115 -50.80 3.00 -21.72
C GLY A 115 -50.21 1.75 -21.06
N LYS A 116 -48.93 1.81 -20.73
CA LYS A 116 -48.25 0.82 -19.88
C LYS A 116 -47.32 1.52 -18.90
N ALA A 117 -47.27 1.04 -17.67
CA ALA A 117 -46.35 1.53 -16.65
C ALA A 117 -45.70 0.37 -15.90
N ILE A 118 -44.44 0.55 -15.53
CA ILE A 118 -43.79 -0.29 -14.52
C ILE A 118 -43.91 0.44 -13.19
N THR A 119 -44.38 -0.26 -12.19
CA THR A 119 -44.65 0.22 -10.83
C THR A 119 -43.99 -0.71 -9.83
N ASP A 120 -43.85 -0.28 -8.58
CA ASP A 120 -43.39 -1.13 -7.48
C ASP A 120 -42.04 -1.80 -7.77
N LEU A 121 -41.16 -1.09 -8.50
CA LEU A 121 -39.83 -1.55 -8.85
C LEU A 121 -38.95 -1.62 -7.59
N ALA A 122 -38.51 -2.82 -7.26
CA ALA A 122 -37.62 -3.09 -6.14
C ALA A 122 -36.43 -3.93 -6.58
N TYR A 123 -35.26 -3.59 -6.04
CA TYR A 123 -34.02 -4.31 -6.28
C TYR A 123 -33.60 -5.06 -5.02
N VAL A 124 -33.36 -6.35 -5.17
CA VAL A 124 -32.74 -7.18 -4.14
C VAL A 124 -31.25 -7.22 -4.44
N PRO A 125 -30.39 -6.65 -3.57
CA PRO A 125 -28.95 -6.63 -3.80
C PRO A 125 -28.39 -8.05 -3.80
N GLY A 126 -27.57 -8.35 -4.81
CA GLY A 126 -26.79 -9.57 -4.84
C GLY A 126 -25.54 -9.49 -3.95
N SER A 127 -24.84 -10.61 -3.86
CA SER A 127 -23.54 -10.71 -3.20
C SER A 127 -22.49 -11.21 -4.20
N CYS A 128 -21.22 -11.00 -3.89
CA CYS A 128 -20.13 -11.56 -4.67
C CYS A 128 -19.09 -12.17 -3.74
N GLU A 129 -18.36 -13.15 -4.26
CA GLU A 129 -17.19 -13.67 -3.57
C GLU A 129 -16.09 -12.61 -3.58
N ALA A 130 -15.58 -12.28 -2.39
CA ALA A 130 -14.49 -11.32 -2.26
C ALA A 130 -13.15 -12.02 -2.56
N SER A 131 -12.28 -11.33 -3.29
CA SER A 131 -10.93 -11.81 -3.59
C SER A 131 -9.90 -10.67 -3.49
N GLY A 132 -8.61 -11.02 -3.58
CA GLY A 132 -7.52 -10.07 -3.44
C GLY A 132 -7.10 -9.85 -1.98
N GLY A 133 -6.56 -8.68 -1.67
CA GLY A 133 -6.07 -8.34 -0.33
C GLY A 133 -4.81 -9.10 0.11
N MET A 134 -4.24 -9.93 -0.76
CA MET A 134 -2.99 -10.63 -0.47
C MET A 134 -1.86 -9.63 -0.28
N PRO A 135 -0.96 -9.86 0.70
CA PRO A 135 0.19 -8.99 0.90
C PRO A 135 1.09 -9.03 -0.32
N THR A 136 1.52 -7.85 -0.77
CA THR A 136 2.44 -7.67 -1.89
C THR A 136 3.62 -6.82 -1.46
N GLY A 137 4.67 -6.82 -2.30
CA GLY A 137 5.86 -6.03 -2.09
C GLY A 137 6.79 -6.60 -1.00
N SER A 138 7.77 -5.78 -0.63
CA SER A 138 8.80 -6.11 0.35
C SER A 138 9.33 -4.84 1.02
N ALA A 139 9.92 -5.03 2.19
CA ALA A 139 10.72 -4.00 2.85
C ALA A 139 12.19 -4.35 2.65
N VAL A 140 12.93 -3.48 1.96
CA VAL A 140 14.35 -3.66 1.68
C VAL A 140 15.12 -2.45 2.18
N ARG A 141 16.38 -2.69 2.56
CA ARG A 141 17.28 -1.62 2.99
C ARG A 141 17.69 -0.77 1.79
N ASP A 142 17.66 0.54 1.97
CA ASP A 142 18.17 1.49 0.98
C ASP A 142 19.69 1.64 1.12
N VAL A 143 20.42 0.98 0.24
CA VAL A 143 21.89 1.03 0.20
C VAL A 143 22.44 2.42 -0.08
N THR A 144 21.66 3.31 -0.70
CA THR A 144 22.08 4.68 -1.00
C THR A 144 22.14 5.57 0.24
N ARG A 145 21.40 5.20 1.28
CA ARG A 145 21.32 5.96 2.56
C ARG A 145 22.11 5.29 3.68
N ALA A 146 22.78 4.18 3.38
CA ALA A 146 23.61 3.49 4.34
C ALA A 146 24.81 4.33 4.74
N VAL A 147 25.29 4.14 5.95
CA VAL A 147 26.57 4.66 6.44
C VAL A 147 27.45 3.51 6.88
N THR A 148 28.73 3.65 6.59
CA THR A 148 29.75 2.68 6.97
C THR A 148 30.66 3.32 8.00
N PHE A 149 30.83 2.65 9.13
CA PHE A 149 31.84 2.96 10.13
C PHE A 149 33.08 2.10 9.85
N CYS A 150 34.20 2.76 9.60
CA CYS A 150 35.51 2.11 9.46
C CYS A 150 36.32 2.42 10.71
N CYS A 151 36.87 1.41 11.37
CA CYS A 151 37.51 1.55 12.67
C CYS A 151 39.01 1.19 12.63
N LEU A 152 39.80 1.95 13.38
CA LEU A 152 41.20 1.68 13.68
C LEU A 152 41.32 0.60 14.76
N HIS A 153 42.48 -0.05 14.81
CA HIS A 153 42.82 -0.93 15.92
C HIS A 153 42.95 -0.10 17.21
N PRO A 154 42.38 -0.55 18.35
CA PRO A 154 42.32 0.23 19.61
C PRO A 154 43.69 0.50 20.26
N PHE A 155 44.77 -0.07 19.73
CA PHE A 155 46.15 0.13 20.19
C PHE A 155 47.06 0.70 19.09
N TYR A 156 46.49 1.23 17.99
CA TYR A 156 47.27 1.73 16.85
C TYR A 156 48.16 2.94 17.19
N LEU A 157 47.76 3.75 18.17
CA LEU A 157 48.46 4.97 18.58
C LEU A 157 49.45 4.77 19.75
N ILE A 158 49.48 3.58 20.36
CA ILE A 158 50.40 3.26 21.45
C ILE A 158 51.62 2.58 20.82
N LYS A 159 52.64 3.36 20.53
CA LYS A 159 53.98 2.86 20.18
C LYS A 159 54.87 2.75 21.41
#